data_AF-A0A0F9SGP7-F1
#
_entry.id   AF-A0A0F9SGP7-F1
#
_cell.length_a   1.000
_cell.length_b   1.000
_cell.length_c   1.000
_cell.angle_alpha   90.00
_cell.angle_beta   90.00
_cell.angle_gamma   90.00
#
_symmetry.space_group_name_H-M   'P 1'
#
loop_
_entity.id
_entity.type
_entity.pdbx_description
1 polymer ?
#
loop_
_entity_poly.entity_id
_entity_poly.type
_entity_poly.pdbx_seq_one_letter_code
_entity_poly.pdbx_strand_id
1 'polypeptide(L)'
;MVTRTNLYGWTKLRWKILYRDKYTCQYCGQAAPNVQLEVDHIIPLSEGGADDDTNLITSCWACNRGKNGLARSIYFKEKNRKRSPTGREAVRRNAILDMLSQNPDGLGSKEIVERSSASMMATRVALSRLHRDGKIEQISPGRWRMKQVLL
;
A
#
# COMPACT_ATOMS: atom_id res chain seq x y z
N MET A 1 -28.55 -19.85 -23.48
CA MET A 1 -27.74 -21.01 -23.92
C MET A 1 -26.29 -20.57 -23.99
N VAL A 2 -25.44 -20.98 -23.05
CA VAL A 2 -23.99 -20.80 -23.18
C VAL A 2 -23.49 -22.01 -23.96
N THR A 3 -23.16 -21.83 -25.24
CA THR A 3 -22.69 -22.94 -26.08
C THR A 3 -21.34 -23.45 -25.54
N ARG A 4 -21.23 -24.77 -25.35
CA ARG A 4 -20.05 -25.46 -24.80
C ARG A 4 -18.72 -25.13 -25.52
N THR A 5 -18.79 -24.56 -26.72
CA THR A 5 -17.65 -24.09 -27.52
C THR A 5 -16.91 -22.88 -26.95
N ASN A 6 -17.48 -22.11 -26.00
CA ASN A 6 -16.82 -20.92 -25.43
C ASN A 6 -16.12 -21.16 -24.07
N LEU A 7 -16.32 -22.32 -23.43
CA LEU A 7 -15.72 -22.63 -22.12
C LEU A 7 -14.21 -22.90 -22.19
N TYR A 8 -13.76 -23.52 -23.28
CA TYR A 8 -12.33 -23.80 -23.49
C TYR A 8 -11.55 -22.51 -23.76
N GLY A 9 -12.12 -21.61 -24.57
CA GLY A 9 -11.55 -20.29 -24.85
C GLY A 9 -11.41 -19.45 -23.58
N TRP A 10 -12.48 -19.36 -22.79
CA TRP A 10 -12.45 -18.64 -21.51
C TRP A 10 -11.45 -19.22 -20.51
N THR A 11 -11.40 -20.55 -20.35
CA THR A 11 -10.46 -21.18 -19.41
C THR A 11 -9.02 -20.88 -19.80
N LYS A 12 -8.68 -20.98 -21.09
CA LYS A 12 -7.34 -20.66 -21.60
C LYS A 12 -7.01 -19.18 -21.42
N LEU A 13 -7.95 -18.29 -21.74
CA LEU A 13 -7.77 -16.84 -21.55
C LEU A 13 -7.56 -16.51 -20.07
N ARG A 14 -8.39 -17.07 -19.18
CA ARG A 14 -8.25 -16.90 -17.73
C ARG A 14 -6.86 -17.28 -17.24
N TRP A 15 -6.36 -18.45 -17.61
CA TRP A 15 -5.01 -18.89 -17.24
C TRP A 15 -3.92 -17.97 -17.81
N LYS A 16 -4.06 -17.52 -19.07
CA LYS A 16 -3.15 -16.57 -19.70
C LYS A 16 -3.03 -15.27 -18.89
N ILE A 17 -4.16 -14.70 -18.46
CA ILE A 17 -4.17 -13.46 -17.67
C ILE A 17 -3.55 -13.66 -16.29
N LEU A 18 -3.93 -14.72 -15.58
CA LEU A 18 -3.37 -15.03 -14.27
C LEU A 18 -1.85 -15.24 -14.33
N TYR A 19 -1.37 -15.96 -15.35
CA TYR A 19 0.05 -16.21 -15.56
C TYR A 19 0.82 -14.93 -15.92
N ARG A 20 0.31 -14.13 -16.87
CA ARG A 20 0.89 -12.83 -17.26
C ARG A 20 1.10 -11.92 -16.06
N ASP A 21 0.11 -11.87 -15.18
CA ASP A 21 0.09 -11.00 -14.01
C ASP A 21 0.76 -11.64 -12.78
N LYS A 22 1.47 -12.75 -12.96
CA LYS A 22 2.21 -13.47 -11.92
C LYS A 22 1.34 -13.79 -10.71
N TYR A 23 0.08 -14.17 -10.94
CA TYR A 23 -0.89 -14.47 -9.88
C TYR A 23 -0.96 -13.36 -8.81
N THR A 24 -0.90 -12.11 -9.25
CA THR A 24 -0.88 -10.93 -8.39
C THR A 24 -2.00 -9.97 -8.78
N CYS A 25 -2.78 -9.53 -7.80
CA CYS A 25 -3.82 -8.53 -8.00
C CYS A 25 -3.22 -7.21 -8.51
N GLN A 26 -3.64 -6.79 -9.70
CA GLN A 26 -3.17 -5.58 -10.37
C GLN A 26 -3.73 -4.28 -9.75
N TYR A 27 -4.54 -4.38 -8.70
CA TYR A 27 -5.09 -3.24 -7.95
C TYR A 27 -4.39 -2.99 -6.61
N CYS A 28 -4.02 -4.04 -5.88
CA CYS A 28 -3.47 -3.93 -4.53
C CYS A 28 -2.12 -4.62 -4.32
N GLY A 29 -1.66 -5.42 -5.28
CA GLY A 29 -0.39 -6.14 -5.19
C GLY A 29 -0.43 -7.41 -4.33
N GLN A 30 -1.57 -7.77 -3.72
CA GLN A 30 -1.69 -9.06 -3.02
C GLN A 30 -1.72 -10.22 -4.01
N ALA A 31 -1.07 -11.32 -3.67
CA ALA A 31 -0.90 -12.49 -4.53
C ALA A 31 -1.52 -13.76 -3.94
N ALA A 32 -1.80 -14.74 -4.79
CA ALA A 32 -2.20 -16.08 -4.34
C ALA A 32 -1.06 -16.76 -3.54
N PRO A 33 -1.37 -17.65 -2.59
CA PRO A 33 -2.71 -18.10 -2.18
C PRO A 33 -3.38 -17.19 -1.13
N ASN A 34 -2.72 -16.11 -0.69
CA ASN A 34 -3.22 -15.24 0.39
C ASN A 34 -4.54 -14.53 0.04
N VAL A 35 -4.87 -14.44 -1.24
CA VAL A 35 -6.15 -13.91 -1.74
C VAL A 35 -6.70 -14.78 -2.86
N GLN A 36 -8.03 -14.83 -2.95
CA GLN A 36 -8.72 -15.41 -4.10
C GLN A 36 -8.63 -14.48 -5.31
N LEU A 37 -8.13 -15.00 -6.42
CA LEU A 37 -7.92 -14.25 -7.66
C LEU A 37 -8.99 -14.56 -8.72
N GLU A 38 -9.35 -13.53 -9.45
CA GLU A 38 -10.30 -13.53 -10.55
C GLU A 38 -9.72 -12.74 -11.72
N VAL A 39 -10.37 -12.86 -12.87
CA VAL A 39 -10.10 -12.02 -14.04
C VAL A 39 -11.18 -10.95 -14.08
N ASP A 40 -10.75 -9.70 -14.23
CA ASP A 40 -11.58 -8.51 -14.20
C ASP A 40 -11.27 -7.63 -15.42
N HIS A 41 -12.26 -6.87 -15.86
CA HIS A 41 -12.12 -5.96 -16.99
C HIS A 41 -11.58 -4.59 -16.54
N ILE A 42 -10.58 -4.08 -17.25
CA ILE A 42 -10.04 -2.72 -17.06
C ILE A 42 -11.13 -1.69 -17.36
N ILE A 43 -11.78 -1.82 -18.52
CA ILE A 43 -12.99 -1.10 -18.93
C ILE A 43 -14.17 -2.05 -18.73
N PRO A 44 -15.18 -1.70 -17.91
CA PRO A 44 -16.33 -2.55 -17.63
C PRO A 44 -17.09 -2.94 -18.90
N LEU A 45 -17.70 -4.13 -18.91
CA LEU A 45 -18.60 -4.55 -20.00
C LEU A 45 -19.75 -3.55 -20.22
N SER A 46 -20.28 -2.96 -19.14
CA SER A 46 -21.34 -1.94 -19.20
C SER A 46 -20.91 -0.64 -19.90
N GLU A 47 -19.61 -0.39 -20.03
CA GLU A 47 -19.03 0.74 -20.74
C GLU A 47 -18.44 0.33 -22.11
N GLY A 48 -18.72 -0.90 -22.58
CA GLY A 48 -18.26 -1.40 -23.88
C GLY A 48 -16.87 -2.02 -23.87
N GLY A 49 -16.34 -2.41 -22.70
CA GLY A 49 -15.08 -3.14 -22.62
C GLY A 49 -15.13 -4.50 -23.33
N ALA A 50 -14.04 -4.88 -23.99
CA ALA A 50 -13.93 -6.15 -24.71
C ALA A 50 -13.50 -7.32 -23.81
N ASP A 51 -13.79 -8.55 -24.24
CA ASP A 51 -13.38 -9.82 -23.59
C ASP A 51 -12.03 -10.35 -24.12
N ASP A 52 -11.07 -9.46 -24.38
CA ASP A 52 -9.73 -9.82 -24.84
C ASP A 52 -8.65 -9.55 -23.78
N ASP A 53 -7.45 -10.09 -24.01
CA ASP A 53 -6.38 -10.02 -23.02
C ASP A 53 -5.85 -8.62 -22.75
N THR A 54 -6.08 -7.65 -23.64
CA THR A 54 -5.67 -6.27 -23.45
C THR A 54 -6.57 -5.52 -22.47
N ASN A 55 -7.84 -5.93 -22.37
CA ASN A 55 -8.81 -5.37 -21.43
C ASN A 55 -8.98 -6.22 -20.15
N LEU A 56 -8.35 -7.39 -20.05
CA LEU A 56 -8.47 -8.25 -18.87
C LEU A 56 -7.23 -8.20 -17.98
N ILE A 57 -7.43 -8.20 -16.67
CA ILE A 57 -6.39 -8.21 -15.63
C ILE A 57 -6.74 -9.15 -14.48
N THR A 58 -5.73 -9.54 -13.72
CA THR A 58 -5.89 -10.27 -12.47
C THR A 58 -6.29 -9.33 -11.34
N SER A 59 -7.38 -9.66 -10.66
CA SER A 59 -7.92 -8.90 -9.52
C SER A 59 -8.20 -9.85 -8.36
N CYS A 60 -7.96 -9.40 -7.12
CA CYS A 60 -8.46 -10.15 -5.96
C CYS A 60 -9.95 -9.87 -5.76
N TRP A 61 -10.66 -10.83 -5.16
CA TRP A 61 -12.10 -10.72 -4.90
C TRP A 61 -12.48 -9.37 -4.26
N ALA A 62 -11.75 -8.93 -3.23
CA ALA A 62 -12.02 -7.67 -2.54
C ALA A 62 -11.85 -6.42 -3.43
N CYS A 63 -10.83 -6.38 -4.30
CA CYS A 63 -10.64 -5.24 -5.22
C CYS A 63 -11.68 -5.25 -6.34
N ASN A 64 -11.98 -6.43 -6.90
CA ASN A 64 -12.96 -6.58 -7.97
C ASN A 64 -14.35 -6.06 -7.53
N ARG A 65 -14.84 -6.50 -6.36
CA ARG A 65 -16.11 -6.01 -5.81
C ARG A 65 -16.00 -4.54 -5.38
N GLY A 66 -14.86 -4.16 -4.80
CA GLY A 66 -14.59 -2.80 -4.37
C GLY A 66 -14.52 -1.77 -5.49
N LYS A 67 -14.26 -2.18 -6.75
CA LYS A 67 -14.33 -1.26 -7.91
C LYS A 67 -15.77 -0.92 -8.28
N ASN A 68 -16.75 -1.73 -7.86
CA ASN A 68 -18.17 -1.52 -8.07
C ASN A 68 -18.54 -1.17 -9.53
N GLY A 69 -17.96 -1.92 -10.48
CA GLY A 69 -18.21 -1.69 -11.91
C GLY A 69 -17.52 -0.45 -12.50
N LEU A 70 -16.66 0.27 -11.76
CA LEU A 70 -15.88 1.37 -12.31
C LEU A 70 -14.77 0.88 -13.25
N ALA A 71 -14.41 1.72 -14.23
CA ALA A 71 -13.16 1.57 -14.95
C ALA A 71 -11.96 1.69 -14.02
N ARG A 72 -10.89 0.94 -14.32
CA ARG A 72 -9.66 0.90 -13.50
C ARG A 72 -9.08 2.30 -13.23
N SER A 73 -9.08 3.17 -14.24
CA SER A 73 -8.62 4.56 -14.13
C SER A 73 -9.43 5.36 -13.13
N ILE A 74 -10.77 5.26 -13.19
CA ILE A 74 -11.69 5.94 -12.28
C ILE A 74 -11.54 5.39 -10.86
N TYR A 75 -11.50 4.05 -10.71
CA TYR A 75 -11.28 3.41 -9.41
C TYR A 75 -10.02 3.93 -8.70
N PHE A 76 -8.89 4.02 -9.41
CA PHE A 76 -7.66 4.56 -8.82
C PHE A 76 -7.75 6.05 -8.50
N LYS A 77 -8.40 6.84 -9.36
CA LYS A 77 -8.64 8.27 -9.09
C LYS A 77 -9.45 8.45 -7.80
N GLU A 78 -10.50 7.68 -7.61
CA GLU A 78 -11.32 7.71 -6.39
C GLU A 78 -10.59 7.19 -5.16
N LYS A 79 -9.86 6.07 -5.30
CA LYS A 79 -9.06 5.48 -4.22
C LYS A 79 -7.98 6.45 -3.74
N ASN A 80 -7.34 7.16 -4.66
CA ASN A 80 -6.34 8.19 -4.34
C ASN A 80 -7.00 9.41 -3.69
N ARG A 81 -8.16 9.87 -4.20
CA ARG A 81 -8.92 10.96 -3.56
C ARG A 81 -9.28 10.65 -2.11
N LYS A 82 -9.69 9.41 -1.82
CA LYS A 82 -10.01 8.96 -0.46
C LYS A 82 -8.78 8.81 0.45
N ARG A 83 -7.59 8.61 -0.13
CA ARG A 83 -6.31 8.57 0.60
C ARG A 83 -5.70 9.96 0.81
N SER A 84 -6.13 10.98 0.07
CA SER A 84 -5.65 12.34 0.27
C SER A 84 -5.91 12.78 1.71
N PRO A 85 -4.94 13.46 2.36
CA PRO A 85 -5.12 13.94 3.72
C PRO A 85 -6.39 14.78 3.80
N THR A 86 -7.26 14.47 4.77
CA THR A 86 -8.43 15.32 5.04
C THR A 86 -7.98 16.74 5.37
N GLY A 87 -8.85 17.75 5.21
CA GLY A 87 -8.48 19.15 5.46
C GLY A 87 -7.74 19.38 6.79
N ARG A 88 -8.10 18.67 7.87
CA ARG A 88 -7.40 18.75 9.16
C ARG A 88 -6.01 18.12 9.14
N GLU A 89 -5.84 16.99 8.46
CA GLU A 89 -4.56 16.30 8.33
C GLU A 89 -3.61 17.04 7.39
N ALA A 90 -4.14 17.62 6.31
CA ALA A 90 -3.41 18.52 5.41
C ALA A 90 -2.95 19.79 6.14
N VAL A 91 -3.83 20.44 6.91
CA VAL A 91 -3.49 21.61 7.74
C VAL A 91 -2.42 21.25 8.77
N ARG A 92 -2.54 20.10 9.46
CA ARG A 92 -1.53 19.64 10.43
C ARG A 92 -0.18 19.38 9.76
N ARG A 93 -0.17 18.74 8.58
CA ARG A 93 1.04 18.50 7.79
C ARG A 93 1.68 19.82 7.35
N ASN A 94 0.91 20.76 6.84
CA ASN A 94 1.41 22.07 6.40
C ASN A 94 1.96 22.88 7.57
N ALA A 95 1.29 22.87 8.73
CA ALA A 95 1.81 23.51 9.94
C ALA A 95 3.16 22.93 10.40
N ILE A 96 3.34 21.61 10.32
CA ILE A 96 4.64 20.96 10.62
C ILE A 96 5.70 21.41 9.61
N LEU A 97 5.38 21.48 8.32
CA LEU A 97 6.32 21.92 7.28
C LEU A 97 6.71 23.39 7.46
N ASP A 98 5.75 24.27 7.76
CA ASP A 98 6.00 25.69 8.02
C ASP A 98 6.90 25.88 9.24
N MET A 99 6.64 25.15 10.35
CA MET A 99 7.50 25.14 11.54
C MET A 99 8.94 24.71 11.21
N LEU A 100 9.12 23.74 10.31
CA LEU A 100 10.45 23.28 9.88
C LEU A 100 11.14 24.29 8.96
N SER A 101 10.39 25.02 8.12
CA SER A 101 10.94 26.05 7.23
C SER A 101 11.38 27.32 7.96
N GLN A 102 10.72 27.65 9.07
CA GLN A 102 11.02 28.83 9.88
C GLN A 102 12.25 28.63 10.79
N ASN A 103 12.81 27.41 10.84
CA ASN A 103 14.01 27.10 11.59
C ASN A 103 14.98 26.22 10.77
N PRO A 104 15.56 26.77 9.67
CA PRO A 104 16.37 26.01 8.71
C PRO A 104 17.65 25.43 9.32
N ASP A 105 18.15 26.06 10.39
CA ASP A 105 19.43 25.74 11.04
C ASP A 105 19.25 24.86 12.29
N GLY A 106 18.02 24.49 12.62
CA GLY A 106 17.70 23.66 13.77
C GLY A 106 18.37 22.29 13.64
N LEU A 107 19.47 22.09 14.38
CA LEU A 107 19.96 20.78 14.80
C LEU A 107 18.78 20.00 15.42
N GLY A 108 17.99 19.32 14.59
CA GLY A 108 16.73 18.69 15.00
C GLY A 108 15.75 18.36 13.87
N SER A 109 15.96 18.87 12.65
CA SER A 109 15.06 18.62 11.51
C SER A 109 15.00 17.15 11.05
N LYS A 110 16.08 16.37 11.20
CA LYS A 110 16.07 14.92 10.92
C LYS A 110 15.32 14.09 11.97
N GLU A 111 15.27 14.57 13.22
CA GLU A 111 14.72 13.83 14.36
C GLU A 111 13.19 14.00 14.50
N ILE A 112 12.63 15.10 13.98
CA ILE A 112 11.19 15.41 14.08
C ILE A 112 10.37 14.69 12.99
N VAL A 113 10.93 14.52 11.80
CA VAL A 113 10.26 13.81 10.70
C VAL A 113 10.13 12.31 11.01
N GLU A 114 11.13 11.69 11.64
CA GLU A 114 11.08 10.29 12.10
C GLU A 114 10.04 10.07 13.21
N ARG A 115 9.74 11.10 14.01
CA ARG A 115 8.79 11.03 15.12
C ARG A 115 7.32 11.20 14.71
N SER A 116 7.02 11.52 13.45
CA SER A 116 5.65 11.92 13.06
C SER A 116 4.79 10.82 12.44
N SER A 117 5.32 9.60 12.28
CA SER A 117 4.54 8.42 11.85
C SER A 117 4.06 7.65 13.08
N ALA A 118 2.98 6.88 13.00
CA ALA A 118 2.40 6.05 14.07
C ALA A 118 3.36 5.01 14.73
N SER A 119 4.65 5.08 14.43
CA SER A 119 5.77 4.27 14.93
C SER A 119 6.23 4.65 16.35
N MET A 120 5.98 5.87 16.87
CA MET A 120 6.60 6.31 18.15
C MET A 120 6.27 5.48 19.40
N MET A 121 5.06 4.92 19.53
CA MET A 121 4.77 3.98 20.63
C MET A 121 5.56 2.67 20.46
N ALA A 122 5.61 2.14 19.23
CA ALA A 122 6.35 0.92 18.91
C ALA A 122 7.87 1.11 19.11
N THR A 123 8.44 2.25 18.71
CA THR A 123 9.85 2.60 18.91
C THR A 123 10.19 2.77 20.39
N ARG A 124 9.32 3.39 21.19
CA ARG A 124 9.56 3.56 22.63
C ARG A 124 9.51 2.21 23.38
N VAL A 125 8.58 1.33 23.02
CA VAL A 125 8.53 -0.06 23.53
C VAL A 125 9.76 -0.86 23.09
N ALA A 126 10.17 -0.74 21.82
CA ALA A 126 11.35 -1.42 21.29
C ALA A 126 12.65 -0.97 21.96
N LEU A 127 12.85 0.34 22.15
CA LEU A 127 14.02 0.89 22.85
C LEU A 127 14.03 0.48 24.33
N SER A 128 12.87 0.49 25.00
CA SER A 128 12.76 0.03 26.40
C SER A 128 13.09 -1.46 26.54
N ARG A 129 12.76 -2.28 25.52
CA ARG A 129 13.11 -3.70 25.46
C ARG A 129 14.61 -3.88 25.22
N LEU A 130 15.19 -3.21 24.22
CA LEU A 130 16.62 -3.30 23.93
C LEU A 130 17.51 -2.82 25.09
N HIS A 131 17.04 -1.85 25.88
CA HIS A 131 17.72 -1.41 27.11
C HIS A 131 17.66 -2.48 28.21
N ARG A 132 16.48 -3.09 28.44
CA ARG A 132 16.35 -4.24 29.37
C ARG A 132 17.21 -5.42 28.94
N ASP A 133 17.29 -5.68 27.64
CA ASP A 133 18.12 -6.73 27.05
C ASP A 133 19.62 -6.37 27.03
N GLY A 134 20.00 -5.21 27.56
CA GLY A 134 21.40 -4.77 27.69
C GLY A 134 22.10 -4.42 26.37
N LYS A 135 21.38 -4.38 25.24
CA LYS A 135 21.94 -4.14 23.90
C LYS A 135 22.24 -2.66 23.65
N ILE A 136 21.54 -1.78 24.34
CA ILE A 136 21.71 -0.33 24.25
C ILE A 136 21.80 0.27 25.66
N GLU A 137 22.36 1.46 25.77
CA GLU A 137 22.40 2.25 27.02
C GLU A 137 21.94 3.69 26.79
N GLN A 138 21.35 4.30 27.82
CA GLN A 138 20.90 5.68 27.75
C GLN A 138 22.05 6.62 28.07
N ILE A 139 22.41 7.50 27.13
CA ILE A 139 23.50 8.48 27.33
C ILE A 139 22.94 9.82 27.81
N SER A 140 21.73 10.18 27.38
CA SER A 140 21.02 11.38 27.84
C SER A 140 19.50 11.19 27.72
N PRO A 141 18.66 12.07 28.28
CA PRO A 141 17.20 11.95 28.14
C PRO A 141 16.79 11.81 26.66
N GLY A 142 16.26 10.64 26.29
CA GLY A 142 15.86 10.31 24.92
C GLY A 142 16.98 9.82 23.98
N ARG A 143 18.26 9.83 24.37
CA ARG A 143 19.39 9.42 23.53
C ARG A 143 19.96 8.06 23.97
N TRP A 144 20.06 7.12 23.04
CA TRP A 144 20.54 5.75 23.27
C TRP A 144 21.77 5.42 22.41
N ARG A 145 22.68 4.59 22.92
CA ARG A 145 23.84 4.06 22.18
C ARG A 145 23.85 2.54 22.20
N MET A 146 24.18 1.93 21.07
CA MET A 146 24.49 0.50 20.97
C MET A 146 25.70 0.17 21.83
N LYS A 147 25.59 -0.81 22.73
CA LYS A 147 26.78 -1.37 23.37
C LYS A 147 27.52 -2.17 22.30
N GLN A 148 28.68 -1.66 21.89
CA GLN A 148 29.53 -2.32 20.92
C GLN A 148 29.96 -3.68 21.52
N VAL A 149 29.54 -4.77 20.90
CA VAL A 149 30.03 -6.11 21.25
C VAL A 149 31.45 -6.15 20.71
N LEU A 150 32.44 -6.00 21.59
CA LEU A 150 33.79 -6.46 21.31
C LEU A 150 33.69 -7.98 21.15
N LEU A 151 33.88 -8.45 19.91
CA LEU A 151 34.16 -9.85 19.62
C LEU A 151 35.55 -10.21 20.17
#